data_AF-G0QJ77-F1
#
_entry.id   AF-G0QJ77-F1
#
_cell.length_a   1.000
_cell.length_b   1.000
_cell.length_c   1.000
_cell.angle_alpha   90.00
_cell.angle_beta   90.00
_cell.angle_gamma   90.00
#
_symmetry.space_group_name_H-M   'P 1'
#
loop_
_entity.id
_entity.type
_entity.pdbx_description
1 polymer ?
#
loop_
_entity_poly.entity_id
_entity_poly.type
_entity_poly.pdbx_seq_one_letter_code
_entity_poly.pdbx_strand_id
1 'polypeptide(L)'
;MSSKNRNKNKKQNKYEEQNSKDKKRHKNTKKVQNSPEYQKHLKEFNEQLSEYNLYIKDVEGDGNCLFRSISDQLDGNEEYHAYYRKIVVEQIKSNQDFFKNFIYDIELDKYVKEMQNIGTWGGNMEIQAISQALGHNFIIYTKNRPFMVIKGVSVKGITKKTIQLAYHYEDKEELHYSSIRNISELNVQQELKNQAIEILIQQLNEEDNKTKNIQNQNNRNKVEKQEQDELKQTESQIKDLKIEENQNENKIGRNQKCLCGSRKAYKKCCMFKDSQNIKQEQNKEKLQKQAIFI
;
A
#
# COMPACT_ATOMS: atom_id res chain seq x y z
N MET A 1 -0.51 44.81 -52.62
CA MET A 1 -1.16 44.06 -51.51
C MET A 1 -1.43 42.56 -51.78
N SER A 2 -1.16 42.00 -52.97
CA SER A 2 -1.60 40.64 -53.36
C SER A 2 -0.68 39.47 -52.91
N SER A 3 0.64 39.68 -52.84
CA SER A 3 1.62 38.61 -52.60
C SER A 3 1.71 38.15 -51.14
N LYS A 4 1.50 39.07 -50.18
CA LYS A 4 1.53 38.77 -48.73
C LYS A 4 0.35 37.88 -48.31
N ASN A 5 -0.85 38.11 -48.85
CA ASN A 5 -2.04 37.28 -48.58
C ASN A 5 -1.92 35.86 -49.17
N ARG A 6 -1.33 35.72 -50.37
CA ARG A 6 -1.10 34.39 -50.98
C ARG A 6 -0.12 33.55 -50.14
N ASN A 7 0.94 34.14 -49.60
CA ASN A 7 1.88 33.44 -48.74
C ASN A 7 1.31 33.12 -47.35
N LYS A 8 0.47 34.00 -46.78
CA LYS A 8 -0.22 33.73 -45.51
C LYS A 8 -1.19 32.55 -45.64
N ASN A 9 -1.97 32.49 -46.73
CA ASN A 9 -2.89 31.38 -47.01
C ASN A 9 -2.16 30.06 -47.27
N LYS A 10 -1.02 30.06 -47.97
CA LYS A 10 -0.22 28.85 -48.18
C LYS A 10 0.35 28.27 -46.88
N LYS A 11 0.86 29.12 -45.99
CA LYS A 11 1.36 28.70 -44.67
C LYS A 11 0.25 28.12 -43.80
N GLN A 12 -0.91 28.78 -43.78
CA GLN A 12 -2.05 28.32 -43.02
C GLN A 12 -2.60 26.98 -43.51
N ASN A 13 -2.69 26.77 -44.83
CA ASN A 13 -3.09 25.48 -45.40
C ASN A 13 -2.12 24.35 -45.04
N LYS A 14 -0.80 24.62 -45.08
CA LYS A 14 0.24 23.64 -44.70
C LYS A 14 0.15 23.28 -43.21
N TYR A 15 -0.13 24.25 -42.36
CA TYR A 15 -0.36 24.01 -40.94
C TYR A 15 -1.60 23.16 -40.68
N GLU A 16 -2.72 23.48 -41.32
CA GLU A 16 -3.97 22.73 -41.17
C GLU A 16 -3.82 21.28 -41.65
N GLU A 17 -3.03 21.06 -42.71
CA GLU A 17 -2.64 19.73 -43.17
C GLU A 17 -1.80 18.97 -42.13
N GLN A 18 -0.81 19.64 -41.51
CA GLN A 18 0.03 19.05 -40.46
C GLN A 18 -0.81 18.69 -39.22
N ASN A 19 -1.66 19.59 -38.75
CA ASN A 19 -2.57 19.35 -37.64
C ASN A 19 -3.57 18.21 -37.93
N SER A 20 -4.03 18.09 -39.17
CA SER A 20 -4.87 16.97 -39.60
C SER A 20 -4.11 15.64 -39.55
N LYS A 21 -2.83 15.64 -39.97
CA LYS A 21 -1.94 14.47 -39.84
C LYS A 21 -1.71 14.12 -38.37
N ASP A 22 -1.40 15.10 -37.52
CA ASP A 22 -1.20 14.88 -36.09
C ASP A 22 -2.45 14.31 -35.42
N LYS A 23 -3.64 14.85 -35.71
CA LYS A 23 -4.92 14.27 -35.22
C LYS A 23 -5.17 12.84 -35.70
N LYS A 24 -4.75 12.47 -36.92
CA LYS A 24 -4.82 11.09 -37.41
C LYS A 24 -3.81 10.19 -36.70
N ARG A 25 -2.58 10.67 -36.45
CA ARG A 25 -1.54 9.97 -35.68
C ARG A 25 -2.04 9.60 -34.28
N HIS A 26 -2.70 10.53 -33.57
CA HIS A 26 -3.29 10.28 -32.23
C HIS A 26 -4.25 9.09 -32.16
N LYS A 27 -5.07 8.90 -33.20
CA LYS A 27 -6.03 7.79 -33.22
C LYS A 27 -5.35 6.45 -33.48
N ASN A 28 -4.12 6.47 -33.99
CA ASN A 28 -3.38 5.30 -34.38
C ASN A 28 -2.34 4.88 -33.33
N THR A 29 -1.79 5.80 -32.52
CA THR A 29 -0.72 5.49 -31.56
C THR A 29 -1.05 4.35 -30.59
N LYS A 30 -2.24 4.37 -29.96
CA LYS A 30 -2.66 3.26 -29.07
C LYS A 30 -2.82 1.93 -29.81
N LYS A 31 -3.22 1.94 -31.08
CA LYS A 31 -3.32 0.72 -31.89
C LYS A 31 -1.95 0.20 -32.28
N VAL A 32 -1.06 1.10 -32.68
CA VAL A 32 0.33 0.80 -33.04
C VAL A 32 1.10 0.25 -31.84
N GLN A 33 0.95 0.83 -30.63
CA GLN A 33 1.62 0.31 -29.43
C GLN A 33 1.26 -1.15 -29.09
N ASN A 34 0.06 -1.59 -29.47
CA ASN A 34 -0.40 -2.95 -29.26
C ASN A 34 -0.08 -3.89 -30.44
N SER A 35 0.59 -3.40 -31.49
CA SER A 35 0.89 -4.20 -32.67
C SER A 35 2.12 -5.09 -32.45
N PRO A 36 2.17 -6.29 -33.07
CA PRO A 36 3.36 -7.15 -33.01
C PRO A 36 4.64 -6.47 -33.52
N GLU A 37 4.51 -5.60 -34.52
CA GLU A 37 5.61 -4.83 -35.10
C GLU A 37 6.21 -3.88 -34.06
N TYR A 38 5.37 -3.13 -33.35
CA TYR A 38 5.85 -2.24 -32.30
C TYR A 38 6.49 -3.00 -31.14
N GLN A 39 5.93 -4.15 -30.74
CA GLN A 39 6.53 -5.00 -29.70
C GLN A 39 7.91 -5.52 -30.13
N LYS A 40 8.05 -5.92 -31.40
CA LYS A 40 9.35 -6.28 -31.98
C LYS A 40 10.31 -5.08 -31.99
N HIS A 41 9.85 -3.90 -32.41
CA HIS A 41 10.64 -2.67 -32.40
C HIS A 41 11.15 -2.33 -31.00
N LEU A 42 10.27 -2.37 -29.98
CA LEU A 42 10.63 -2.15 -28.58
C LEU A 42 11.65 -3.17 -28.07
N LYS A 43 11.49 -4.44 -28.41
CA LYS A 43 12.44 -5.48 -28.00
C LYS A 43 13.83 -5.20 -28.55
N GLU A 44 13.94 -5.01 -29.86
CA GLU A 44 15.23 -4.74 -30.52
C GLU A 44 15.85 -3.42 -30.05
N PHE A 45 15.04 -2.40 -29.75
CA PHE A 45 15.56 -1.14 -29.21
C PHE A 45 16.05 -1.29 -27.76
N ASN A 46 15.34 -2.06 -26.93
CA ASN A 46 15.80 -2.39 -25.59
C ASN A 46 17.10 -3.20 -25.61
N GLU A 47 17.26 -4.13 -26.54
CA GLU A 47 18.52 -4.87 -26.73
C GLU A 47 19.69 -3.90 -26.99
N GLN A 48 19.51 -2.93 -27.88
CA GLN A 48 20.52 -1.88 -28.13
C GLN A 48 20.82 -1.03 -26.88
N LEU A 49 19.79 -0.66 -26.11
CA LEU A 49 19.96 0.18 -24.91
C LEU A 49 20.60 -0.59 -23.74
N SER A 50 20.44 -1.91 -23.70
CA SER A 50 20.99 -2.77 -22.65
C SER A 50 22.52 -2.71 -22.58
N GLU A 51 23.19 -2.45 -23.70
CA GLU A 51 24.64 -2.22 -23.78
C GLU A 51 25.09 -1.03 -22.92
N TYR A 52 24.19 -0.08 -22.65
CA TYR A 52 24.41 1.11 -21.83
C TYR A 52 23.82 0.97 -20.42
N ASN A 53 23.37 -0.22 -20.03
CA ASN A 53 22.64 -0.46 -18.78
C ASN A 53 21.31 0.33 -18.69
N LEU A 54 20.67 0.54 -19.85
CA LEU A 54 19.43 1.30 -20.00
C LEU A 54 18.30 0.42 -20.54
N TYR A 55 17.05 0.78 -20.24
CA TYR A 55 15.87 0.17 -20.82
C TYR A 55 14.76 1.21 -21.03
N ILE A 56 13.82 0.90 -21.91
CA ILE A 56 12.66 1.72 -22.23
C ILE A 56 11.54 1.39 -21.24
N LYS A 57 11.10 2.39 -20.49
CA LYS A 57 9.84 2.37 -19.77
C LYS A 57 8.80 3.05 -20.64
N ASP A 58 7.98 2.24 -21.32
CA ASP A 58 6.93 2.76 -22.20
C ASP A 58 5.87 3.54 -21.40
N VAL A 59 5.28 4.56 -22.01
CA VAL A 59 4.23 5.39 -21.39
C VAL A 59 2.94 5.32 -22.19
N GLU A 60 1.86 5.90 -21.68
CA GLU A 60 0.60 5.90 -22.40
C GLU A 60 0.74 6.57 -23.80
N GLY A 61 0.41 5.82 -24.86
CA GLY A 61 0.46 6.26 -26.26
C GLY A 61 -0.66 7.22 -26.66
N ASP A 62 -0.76 8.33 -25.95
CA ASP A 62 -1.58 9.47 -26.31
C ASP A 62 -0.71 10.64 -26.77
N GLY A 63 -1.33 11.77 -27.09
CA GLY A 63 -0.57 12.95 -27.47
C GLY A 63 0.07 13.72 -26.30
N ASN A 64 0.04 13.16 -25.09
CA ASN A 64 0.82 13.64 -23.95
C ASN A 64 2.11 12.85 -23.73
N CYS A 65 2.40 11.82 -24.55
CA CYS A 65 3.54 10.91 -24.37
C CYS A 65 4.88 11.61 -24.06
N LEU A 66 5.19 12.73 -24.71
CA LEU A 66 6.38 13.53 -24.39
C LEU A 66 6.38 13.98 -22.92
N PHE A 67 5.30 14.62 -22.48
CA PHE A 67 5.17 15.16 -21.14
C PHE A 67 5.03 14.06 -20.07
N ARG A 68 4.41 12.93 -20.43
CA ARG A 68 4.36 11.72 -19.58
C ARG A 68 5.74 11.13 -19.36
N SER A 69 6.55 11.04 -20.42
CA SER A 69 7.93 10.56 -20.32
C SER A 69 8.80 11.51 -19.48
N ILE A 70 8.59 12.81 -19.60
CA ILE A 70 9.26 13.82 -18.76
C ILE A 70 8.84 13.67 -17.30
N SER A 71 7.54 13.55 -17.04
CA SER A 71 6.99 13.31 -15.70
C SER A 71 7.58 12.04 -15.10
N ASP A 72 7.67 10.97 -15.88
CA ASP A 72 8.28 9.74 -15.41
C ASP A 72 9.74 9.99 -14.99
N GLN A 73 10.56 10.57 -15.85
CA GLN A 73 11.96 10.86 -15.56
C GLN A 73 12.19 11.75 -14.32
N LEU A 74 11.29 12.71 -14.07
CA LEU A 74 11.45 13.67 -12.97
C LEU A 74 10.84 13.19 -11.66
N ASP A 75 9.66 12.55 -11.72
CA ASP A 75 8.80 12.25 -10.57
C ASP A 75 8.56 10.75 -10.36
N GLY A 76 9.01 9.89 -11.27
CA GLY A 76 8.83 8.43 -11.15
C GLY A 76 7.53 7.90 -11.75
N ASN A 77 6.64 8.77 -12.22
CA ASN A 77 5.30 8.43 -12.70
C ASN A 77 4.81 9.41 -13.78
N GLU A 78 3.72 9.10 -14.47
CA GLU A 78 3.20 9.91 -15.57
C GLU A 78 2.25 11.06 -15.16
N GLU A 79 1.89 11.16 -13.88
CA GLU A 79 0.74 11.94 -13.40
C GLU A 79 0.89 13.46 -13.59
N TYR A 80 2.13 13.96 -13.61
CA TYR A 80 2.44 15.39 -13.70
C TYR A 80 2.60 15.88 -15.15
N HIS A 81 2.20 15.09 -16.15
CA HIS A 81 2.32 15.49 -17.56
C HIS A 81 1.66 16.85 -17.89
N ALA A 82 0.50 17.15 -17.27
CA ALA A 82 -0.18 18.43 -17.46
C ALA A 82 0.60 19.62 -16.84
N TYR A 83 1.27 19.39 -15.72
CA TYR A 83 2.11 20.38 -15.05
C TYR A 83 3.32 20.75 -15.93
N TYR A 84 4.03 19.77 -16.48
CA TYR A 84 5.17 20.03 -17.38
C TYR A 84 4.74 20.69 -18.69
N ARG A 85 3.58 20.33 -19.24
CA ARG A 85 2.99 21.05 -20.38
C ARG A 85 2.79 22.52 -20.06
N LYS A 86 2.25 22.84 -18.89
CA LYS A 86 2.07 24.23 -18.44
C LYS A 86 3.39 24.98 -18.35
N ILE A 87 4.44 24.38 -17.77
CA ILE A 87 5.78 24.98 -17.71
C ILE A 87 6.29 25.33 -19.11
N VAL A 88 6.17 24.40 -20.06
CA VAL A 88 6.61 24.60 -21.44
C VAL A 88 5.87 25.75 -22.10
N VAL A 89 4.55 25.78 -21.98
CA VAL A 89 3.72 26.85 -22.53
C VAL A 89 4.12 28.21 -21.96
N GLU A 90 4.32 28.30 -20.65
CA GLU A 90 4.71 29.57 -20.00
C GLU A 90 6.13 29.99 -20.38
N GLN A 91 7.05 29.04 -20.56
CA GLN A 91 8.39 29.32 -21.04
C GLN A 91 8.38 29.87 -22.47
N ILE A 92 7.57 29.30 -23.36
CA ILE A 92 7.40 29.76 -24.73
C ILE A 92 6.81 31.17 -24.75
N LYS A 93 5.77 31.43 -23.95
CA LYS A 93 5.15 32.76 -23.82
C LYS A 93 6.09 33.82 -23.27
N SER A 94 6.97 33.46 -22.35
CA SER A 94 7.89 34.40 -21.70
C SER A 94 9.12 34.72 -22.57
N ASN A 95 9.42 33.89 -23.57
CA ASN A 95 10.61 34.00 -24.43
C ASN A 95 10.23 33.99 -25.92
N GLN A 96 9.19 34.75 -26.27
CA GLN A 96 8.56 34.73 -27.60
C GLN A 96 9.54 34.94 -28.74
N ASP A 97 10.47 35.90 -28.59
CA ASP A 97 11.42 36.25 -29.64
C ASP A 97 12.36 35.10 -30.00
N PHE A 98 12.69 34.26 -29.01
CA PHE A 98 13.47 33.05 -29.24
C PHE A 98 12.62 31.98 -29.94
N PHE A 99 11.46 31.64 -29.37
CA PHE A 99 10.65 30.51 -29.83
C PHE A 99 9.94 30.75 -31.17
N LYS A 100 9.61 32.00 -31.50
CA LYS A 100 8.97 32.37 -32.77
C LYS A 100 9.79 31.96 -33.98
N ASN A 101 11.11 31.88 -33.86
CA ASN A 101 11.99 31.45 -34.96
C ASN A 101 11.87 29.96 -35.30
N PHE A 102 11.34 29.15 -34.39
CA PHE A 102 11.13 27.71 -34.60
C PHE A 102 9.72 27.40 -35.13
N ILE A 103 8.83 28.40 -35.18
CA ILE A 103 7.44 28.27 -35.62
C ILE A 103 7.29 28.91 -37.00
N TYR A 104 7.21 28.08 -38.04
CA TYR A 104 7.25 28.56 -39.43
C TYR A 104 5.87 28.76 -40.07
N ASP A 105 4.89 27.96 -39.64
CA ASP A 105 3.62 27.77 -40.35
C ASP A 105 2.41 28.42 -39.63
N ILE A 106 2.57 28.92 -38.40
CA ILE A 106 1.53 29.65 -37.65
C ILE A 106 2.06 30.82 -36.82
N GLU A 107 1.12 31.65 -36.37
CA GLU A 107 1.38 32.69 -35.38
C GLU A 107 1.59 32.06 -33.99
N LEU A 108 2.54 32.61 -33.23
CA LEU A 108 2.93 32.11 -31.91
C LEU A 108 1.74 31.98 -30.96
N ASP A 109 0.83 32.96 -30.92
CA ASP A 109 -0.33 32.92 -30.03
C ASP A 109 -1.26 31.74 -30.35
N LYS A 110 -1.40 31.41 -31.64
CA LYS A 110 -2.16 30.24 -32.08
C LYS A 110 -1.45 28.95 -31.64
N TYR A 111 -0.12 28.89 -31.82
CA TYR A 111 0.69 27.76 -31.34
C TYR A 111 0.49 27.52 -29.85
N VAL A 112 0.66 28.57 -29.06
CA VAL A 112 0.54 28.56 -27.60
C VAL A 112 -0.85 28.07 -27.19
N LYS A 113 -1.91 28.59 -27.81
CA LYS A 113 -3.30 28.16 -27.54
C LYS A 113 -3.53 26.68 -27.85
N GLU A 114 -2.89 26.17 -28.91
CA GLU A 114 -3.01 24.76 -29.28
C GLU A 114 -2.19 23.85 -28.34
N MET A 115 -0.96 24.23 -28.00
CA MET A 115 -0.09 23.48 -27.08
C MET A 115 -0.63 23.42 -25.64
N GLN A 116 -1.45 24.39 -25.24
CA GLN A 116 -2.19 24.36 -23.97
C GLN A 116 -3.19 23.21 -23.87
N ASN A 117 -3.72 22.72 -24.99
CA ASN A 117 -4.70 21.64 -24.95
C ASN A 117 -4.03 20.32 -24.55
N ILE A 118 -4.62 19.64 -23.57
CA ILE A 118 -4.21 18.29 -23.19
C ILE A 118 -4.36 17.37 -24.41
N GLY A 119 -3.35 16.54 -24.63
CA GLY A 119 -3.22 15.70 -25.79
C GLY A 119 -2.50 16.35 -26.95
N THR A 120 -2.25 17.66 -27.03
CA THR A 120 -1.48 18.21 -28.17
C THR A 120 -0.04 17.67 -28.16
N TRP A 121 0.43 17.12 -29.29
CA TRP A 121 1.78 16.57 -29.39
C TRP A 121 2.83 17.65 -29.21
N GLY A 122 3.86 17.33 -28.44
CA GLY A 122 5.09 18.11 -28.36
C GLY A 122 6.24 17.41 -29.07
N GLY A 123 7.28 18.16 -29.37
CA GLY A 123 8.51 17.64 -29.96
C GLY A 123 9.74 18.41 -29.51
N ASN A 124 10.70 18.59 -30.41
CA ASN A 124 12.00 19.17 -30.10
C ASN A 124 11.92 20.60 -29.52
N MET A 125 10.95 21.41 -29.95
CA MET A 125 10.77 22.76 -29.42
C MET A 125 10.34 22.74 -27.94
N GLU A 126 9.42 21.84 -27.59
CA GLU A 126 8.92 21.68 -26.23
C GLU A 126 10.01 21.15 -25.31
N ILE A 127 10.84 20.21 -25.81
CA ILE A 127 12.03 19.71 -25.10
C ILE A 127 13.02 20.85 -24.86
N GLN A 128 13.29 21.67 -25.88
CA GLN A 128 14.16 22.83 -25.74
C GLN A 128 13.61 23.85 -24.73
N ALA A 129 12.30 24.07 -24.72
CA ALA A 129 11.64 24.96 -23.77
C ALA A 129 11.76 24.46 -22.33
N ILE A 130 11.38 23.21 -22.05
CA ILE A 130 11.48 22.68 -20.69
C ILE A 130 12.93 22.57 -20.20
N SER A 131 13.88 22.28 -21.10
CA SER A 131 15.30 22.29 -20.78
C SER A 131 15.79 23.66 -20.33
N GLN A 132 15.30 24.74 -20.97
CA GLN A 132 15.62 26.10 -20.53
C GLN A 132 14.91 26.48 -19.22
N ALA A 133 13.65 26.07 -19.06
CA ALA A 133 12.85 26.40 -17.88
C ALA A 133 13.38 25.74 -16.59
N LEU A 134 13.75 24.46 -16.68
CA LEU A 134 14.19 23.66 -15.53
C LEU A 134 15.71 23.49 -15.44
N GLY A 135 16.44 23.91 -16.47
CA GLY A 135 17.91 23.79 -16.50
C GLY A 135 18.43 22.36 -16.61
N HIS A 136 17.58 21.40 -16.98
CA HIS A 136 17.95 20.00 -17.16
C HIS A 136 18.48 19.71 -18.56
N ASN A 137 19.42 18.77 -18.65
CA ASN A 137 19.86 18.22 -19.95
C ASN A 137 18.86 17.18 -20.44
N PHE A 138 18.79 16.99 -21.75
CA PHE A 138 18.01 15.94 -22.38
C PHE A 138 18.90 15.12 -23.31
N ILE A 139 18.75 13.79 -23.26
CA ILE A 139 19.30 12.85 -24.24
C ILE A 139 18.12 12.13 -24.87
N ILE A 140 18.03 12.18 -26.20
CA ILE A 140 16.97 11.55 -26.96
C ILE A 140 17.59 10.43 -27.79
N TYR A 141 17.21 9.21 -27.48
CA TYR A 141 17.67 8.01 -28.17
C TYR A 141 16.71 7.67 -29.29
N THR A 142 17.25 7.22 -30.42
CA THR A 142 16.47 6.68 -31.52
C THR A 142 17.18 5.42 -32.00
N LYS A 143 16.42 4.34 -32.19
CA LYS A 143 16.97 3.04 -32.59
C LYS A 143 17.85 3.16 -33.84
N ASN A 144 19.02 2.54 -33.80
CA ASN A 144 20.00 2.53 -34.88
C ASN A 144 20.42 3.93 -35.39
N ARG A 145 20.31 4.96 -34.55
CA ARG A 145 20.72 6.33 -34.86
C ARG A 145 21.51 6.94 -33.71
N PRO A 146 22.36 7.94 -33.99
CA PRO A 146 23.00 8.73 -32.94
C PRO A 146 21.96 9.37 -32.01
N PHE A 147 22.25 9.41 -30.72
CA PHE A 147 21.42 10.13 -29.77
C PHE A 147 21.58 11.64 -29.95
N MET A 148 20.50 12.38 -29.68
CA MET A 148 20.50 13.84 -29.66
C MET A 148 20.71 14.34 -28.23
N VAL A 149 21.46 15.43 -28.06
CA VAL A 149 21.65 16.07 -26.75
C VAL A 149 21.17 17.50 -26.80
N ILE A 150 20.32 17.87 -25.84
CA ILE A 150 19.94 19.26 -25.57
C ILE A 150 20.49 19.62 -24.19
N LYS A 151 21.38 20.61 -24.14
CA LYS A 151 22.03 21.03 -22.89
C LYS A 151 21.20 22.11 -22.20
N GLY A 152 20.83 21.83 -20.95
CA GLY A 152 20.15 22.80 -20.10
C GLY A 152 21.11 23.88 -19.61
N VAL A 153 20.61 25.10 -19.50
CA VAL A 153 21.32 26.19 -18.83
C VAL A 153 21.28 25.99 -17.32
N SER A 154 22.25 26.53 -16.58
CA SER A 154 22.21 26.44 -15.12
C SER A 154 21.15 27.38 -14.57
N VAL A 155 20.23 26.87 -13.75
CA VAL A 155 19.17 27.64 -13.10
C VAL A 155 19.44 27.66 -11.59
N LYS A 156 19.40 28.84 -10.98
CA LYS A 156 19.73 29.03 -9.56
C LYS A 156 18.78 28.20 -8.68
N GLY A 157 19.35 27.41 -7.78
CA GLY A 157 18.59 26.58 -6.84
C GLY A 157 18.05 25.27 -7.42
N ILE A 158 18.34 24.96 -8.70
CA ILE A 158 17.96 23.69 -9.32
C ILE A 158 19.19 22.82 -9.54
N THR A 159 19.18 21.61 -8.99
CA THR A 159 20.19 20.59 -9.30
C THR A 159 19.95 20.07 -10.71
N LYS A 160 20.95 20.24 -11.59
CA LYS A 160 20.87 19.80 -12.98
C LYS A 160 20.82 18.28 -13.06
N LYS A 161 19.72 17.75 -13.63
CA LYS A 161 19.55 16.35 -13.99
C LYS A 161 19.74 16.16 -15.50
N THR A 162 19.93 14.91 -15.92
CA THR A 162 19.88 14.49 -17.31
C THR A 162 18.66 13.61 -17.52
N ILE A 163 17.74 14.08 -18.34
CA ILE A 163 16.49 13.42 -18.69
C ILE A 163 16.72 12.60 -19.96
N GLN A 164 16.38 11.32 -19.93
CA GLN A 164 16.65 10.39 -21.02
C GLN A 164 15.32 9.89 -21.60
N LEU A 165 15.14 10.11 -22.90
CA LEU A 165 13.90 9.80 -23.62
C LEU A 165 14.21 8.88 -24.80
N ALA A 166 13.32 7.94 -25.07
CA ALA A 166 13.29 7.19 -26.32
C ALA A 166 12.33 7.88 -27.29
N TYR A 167 12.75 8.07 -28.54
CA TYR A 167 11.89 8.51 -29.62
C TYR A 167 11.65 7.35 -30.59
N HIS A 168 10.38 6.96 -30.71
CA HIS A 168 9.93 5.86 -31.55
C HIS A 168 9.54 6.40 -32.92
N TYR A 169 10.35 6.03 -33.91
CA TYR A 169 10.19 6.41 -35.30
C TYR A 169 10.31 5.16 -36.17
N GLU A 170 9.23 4.79 -36.86
CA GLU A 170 9.17 3.60 -37.71
C GLU A 170 8.43 3.94 -39.01
N ASP A 171 8.87 3.39 -40.14
CA ASP A 171 8.28 3.60 -41.48
C ASP A 171 7.99 5.07 -41.88
N LYS A 172 8.84 5.97 -41.38
CA LYS A 172 8.73 7.43 -41.56
C LYS A 172 7.56 8.08 -40.82
N GLU A 173 6.98 7.38 -39.86
CA GLU A 173 5.99 7.92 -38.95
C GLU A 173 6.62 8.22 -37.59
N GLU A 174 6.31 9.41 -37.10
CA GLU A 174 6.61 9.86 -35.74
C GLU A 174 5.51 9.29 -34.85
N LEU A 175 5.87 8.35 -33.97
CA LEU A 175 4.87 7.55 -33.28
C LEU A 175 4.75 7.93 -31.81
N HIS A 176 5.86 8.03 -31.08
CA HIS A 176 5.78 8.03 -29.63
C HIS A 176 7.08 8.49 -28.95
N TYR A 177 6.95 9.02 -27.75
CA TYR A 177 8.07 9.18 -26.81
C TYR A 177 7.85 8.29 -25.59
N SER A 178 8.91 7.63 -25.16
CA SER A 178 8.94 6.84 -23.92
C SER A 178 10.07 7.30 -23.01
N SER A 179 10.02 6.89 -21.75
CA SER A 179 11.06 7.17 -20.77
C SER A 179 12.20 6.16 -20.87
N ILE A 180 13.44 6.57 -20.61
CA ILE A 180 14.60 5.67 -20.51
C ILE A 180 15.10 5.61 -19.08
N ARG A 181 15.18 4.39 -18.55
CA ARG A 181 15.50 4.12 -17.16
C ARG A 181 16.74 3.24 -17.05
N ASN A 182 17.37 3.26 -15.88
CA ASN A 182 18.54 2.45 -15.62
C ASN A 182 18.11 1.04 -15.15
N ILE A 183 18.75 0.00 -15.69
CA ILE A 183 18.43 -1.39 -15.31
C ILE A 183 18.80 -1.66 -13.84
N SER A 184 19.87 -1.06 -13.33
CA SER A 184 20.26 -1.20 -11.93
C SER A 184 19.23 -0.57 -10.97
N GLU A 185 18.60 0.55 -11.35
CA GLU A 185 17.50 1.14 -10.57
C GLU A 185 16.29 0.18 -10.49
N LEU A 186 15.98 -0.49 -11.60
CA LEU A 186 14.94 -1.53 -11.65
C LEU A 186 15.24 -2.67 -10.67
N ASN A 187 16.48 -3.16 -10.68
CA ASN A 187 16.89 -4.28 -9.83
C ASN A 187 16.79 -3.92 -8.35
N VAL A 188 17.27 -2.74 -7.96
CA VAL A 188 17.14 -2.23 -6.58
C VAL A 188 15.68 -2.09 -6.17
N GLN A 189 14.83 -1.54 -7.05
CA GLN A 189 13.39 -1.45 -6.78
C GLN A 189 12.74 -2.82 -6.61
N GLN A 190 13.15 -3.81 -7.40
CA GLN A 190 12.63 -5.17 -7.29
C GLN A 190 13.09 -5.84 -6.00
N GLU A 191 14.35 -5.67 -5.60
CA GLU A 191 14.89 -6.16 -4.34
C GLU A 191 14.15 -5.55 -3.14
N LEU A 192 13.96 -4.23 -3.12
CA LEU A 192 13.21 -3.55 -2.07
C LEU A 192 11.75 -4.02 -2.00
N LYS A 193 11.10 -4.27 -3.14
CA LYS A 193 9.76 -4.86 -3.19
C LYS A 193 9.73 -6.27 -2.62
N ASN A 194 10.70 -7.11 -2.99
CA ASN A 194 10.81 -8.47 -2.48
C ASN A 194 11.02 -8.47 -0.96
N GLN A 195 11.90 -7.61 -0.45
CA GLN A 195 12.10 -7.41 0.99
C GLN A 195 10.83 -6.94 1.71
N ALA A 196 10.11 -5.97 1.13
CA ALA A 196 8.85 -5.49 1.69
C ALA A 196 7.78 -6.61 1.74
N ILE A 197 7.72 -7.45 0.72
CA ILE A 197 6.83 -8.63 0.70
C ILE A 197 7.23 -9.63 1.78
N GLU A 198 8.52 -9.91 1.95
CA GLU A 198 9.00 -10.82 3.01
C GLU A 198 8.63 -10.31 4.41
N ILE A 199 8.80 -9.00 4.66
CA ILE A 199 8.41 -8.37 5.93
C ILE A 199 6.90 -8.51 6.14
N LEU A 200 6.08 -8.26 5.11
CA LEU A 200 4.63 -8.39 5.20
C LEU A 200 4.21 -9.83 5.51
N ILE A 201 4.85 -10.83 4.89
CA ILE A 201 4.61 -12.25 5.17
C ILE A 201 4.97 -12.59 6.61
N GLN A 202 6.09 -12.08 7.13
CA GLN A 202 6.48 -12.29 8.54
C GLN A 202 5.43 -11.70 9.49
N GLN A 203 4.97 -10.47 9.24
CA GLN A 203 3.94 -9.82 10.04
C GLN A 203 2.62 -10.62 10.06
N LEU A 204 2.16 -11.08 8.90
CA LEU A 204 0.95 -11.90 8.80
C LEU A 204 1.09 -13.23 9.56
N ASN A 205 2.25 -13.89 9.45
CA ASN A 205 2.51 -15.13 10.19
C ASN A 205 2.55 -14.91 11.71
N GLU A 206 3.11 -13.79 12.17
CA GLU A 206 3.10 -13.43 13.59
C GLU A 206 1.67 -13.18 14.11
N GLU A 207 0.83 -12.51 13.33
CA GLU A 207 -0.58 -12.28 13.67
C GLU A 207 -1.38 -13.59 13.72
N ASP A 208 -1.17 -14.50 12.76
CA ASP A 208 -1.78 -15.83 12.76
C ASP A 208 -1.36 -16.65 13.98
N ASN A 209 -0.08 -16.61 14.35
CA ASN A 209 0.43 -17.32 15.52
C ASN A 209 -0.12 -16.74 16.83
N LYS A 210 -0.23 -15.41 16.96
CA LYS A 210 -0.90 -14.77 18.11
C LYS A 210 -2.35 -15.20 18.20
N THR A 211 -3.07 -15.21 17.07
CA THR A 211 -4.48 -15.61 17.01
C THR A 211 -4.68 -17.07 17.43
N LYS A 212 -3.84 -17.99 16.94
CA LYS A 212 -3.85 -19.41 17.32
C LYS A 212 -3.54 -19.60 18.81
N ASN A 213 -2.59 -18.84 19.36
CA ASN A 213 -2.27 -18.90 20.79
C ASN A 213 -3.41 -18.39 21.68
N ILE A 214 -4.08 -17.30 21.30
CA ILE A 214 -5.26 -16.79 22.01
C ILE A 214 -6.40 -17.82 21.98
N GLN A 215 -6.66 -18.42 20.81
CA GLN A 215 -7.67 -19.47 20.69
C GLN A 215 -7.34 -20.70 21.57
N ASN A 216 -6.07 -21.12 21.59
CA ASN A 216 -5.63 -22.23 22.44
C ASN A 216 -5.74 -21.91 23.94
N GLN A 217 -5.37 -20.70 24.38
CA GLN A 217 -5.55 -20.27 25.77
C GLN A 217 -7.04 -20.21 26.14
N ASN A 218 -7.89 -19.66 25.28
CA ASN A 218 -9.33 -19.61 25.53
C ASN A 218 -9.94 -21.01 25.65
N ASN A 219 -9.50 -21.96 24.80
CA ASN A 219 -9.94 -23.35 24.90
C ASN A 219 -9.48 -24.02 26.21
N ARG A 220 -8.21 -23.82 26.62
CA ARG A 220 -7.72 -24.35 27.90
C ARG A 220 -8.48 -23.79 29.11
N ASN A 221 -8.68 -22.48 29.16
CA ASN A 221 -9.43 -21.82 30.24
C ASN A 221 -10.88 -22.32 30.31
N LYS A 222 -11.48 -22.67 29.16
CA LYS A 222 -12.84 -23.20 29.10
C LYS A 222 -12.92 -24.63 29.66
N VAL A 223 -11.93 -25.47 29.37
CA VAL A 223 -11.83 -26.84 29.92
C VAL A 223 -11.58 -26.80 31.42
N GLU A 224 -10.62 -26.00 31.89
CA GLU A 224 -10.33 -25.87 33.34
C GLU A 224 -11.55 -25.38 34.13
N LYS A 225 -12.35 -24.48 33.54
CA LYS A 225 -13.59 -24.01 34.16
C LYS A 225 -14.65 -25.11 34.24
N GLN A 226 -14.78 -25.94 33.21
CA GLN A 226 -15.70 -27.08 33.24
C GLN A 226 -15.29 -28.11 34.30
N GLU A 227 -14.00 -28.46 34.38
CA GLU A 227 -13.50 -29.38 35.41
C GLU A 227 -13.73 -28.84 36.83
N GLN A 228 -13.52 -27.55 37.06
CA GLN A 228 -13.80 -26.92 38.35
C GLN A 228 -15.28 -26.90 38.71
N ASP A 229 -16.15 -26.67 37.72
CA ASP A 229 -17.60 -26.67 37.94
C ASP A 229 -18.10 -28.09 38.22
N GLU A 230 -17.58 -29.12 37.54
CA GLU A 230 -17.84 -30.54 37.81
C GLU A 230 -17.33 -30.97 39.19
N LEU A 231 -16.14 -30.53 39.59
CA LEU A 231 -15.58 -30.79 40.94
C LEU A 231 -16.47 -30.20 42.03
N LYS A 232 -16.92 -28.95 41.88
CA LYS A 232 -17.85 -28.31 42.82
C LYS A 232 -19.18 -29.05 42.91
N GLN A 233 -19.69 -29.53 41.78
CA GLN A 233 -20.94 -30.28 41.74
C GLN A 233 -20.79 -31.64 42.43
N THR A 234 -19.65 -32.30 42.26
CA THR A 234 -19.32 -33.57 42.93
C THR A 234 -19.13 -33.36 44.44
N GLU A 235 -18.45 -32.29 44.86
CA GLU A 235 -18.31 -31.92 46.28
C GLU A 235 -19.66 -31.63 46.95
N SER A 236 -20.58 -30.97 46.24
CA SER A 236 -21.95 -30.77 46.70
C SER A 236 -22.64 -32.10 46.96
N GLN A 237 -22.60 -33.02 45.98
CA GLN A 237 -23.23 -34.33 46.10
C GLN A 237 -22.63 -35.16 47.25
N ILE A 238 -21.32 -35.11 47.46
CA ILE A 238 -20.65 -35.79 48.58
C ILE A 238 -21.08 -35.18 49.93
N LYS A 239 -21.24 -33.85 50.02
CA LYS A 239 -21.75 -33.21 51.23
C LYS A 239 -23.18 -33.66 51.54
N ASP A 240 -24.03 -33.74 50.52
CA ASP A 240 -25.42 -34.17 50.68
C ASP A 240 -25.50 -35.64 51.14
N LEU A 241 -24.68 -36.54 50.56
CA LEU A 241 -24.59 -37.95 50.98
C LEU A 241 -24.05 -38.12 52.42
N LYS A 242 -23.07 -37.31 52.84
CA LYS A 242 -22.55 -37.32 54.22
C LYS A 242 -23.54 -36.78 55.25
N ILE A 243 -24.47 -35.92 54.83
CA ILE A 243 -25.59 -35.47 55.66
C ILE A 243 -26.61 -36.61 55.84
N GLU A 244 -26.85 -37.43 54.81
CA GLU A 244 -27.70 -38.62 54.90
C GLU A 244 -27.10 -39.72 55.79
N GLU A 245 -25.78 -39.97 55.73
CA GLU A 245 -25.11 -40.92 56.64
C GLU A 245 -25.15 -40.45 58.11
N ASN A 246 -24.94 -39.16 58.38
CA ASN A 246 -24.99 -38.62 59.76
C ASN A 246 -26.40 -38.58 60.37
N GLN A 247 -27.45 -38.67 59.56
CA GLN A 247 -28.82 -38.79 60.08
C GLN A 247 -29.17 -40.20 60.55
N ASN A 248 -28.35 -41.20 60.21
CA ASN A 248 -28.56 -42.61 60.57
C ASN A 248 -27.71 -43.10 61.76
N GLU A 249 -26.81 -42.28 62.32
CA GLU A 249 -26.11 -42.66 63.56
C GLU A 249 -26.92 -42.26 64.82
N ASN A 250 -27.57 -43.28 65.40
CA ASN A 250 -27.86 -43.45 66.83
C ASN A 250 -28.65 -42.34 67.58
N LYS A 251 -29.94 -42.15 67.27
CA LYS A 251 -30.88 -41.51 68.22
C LYS A 251 -31.60 -42.56 69.09
N ILE A 252 -31.03 -42.88 70.25
CA ILE A 252 -31.73 -43.61 71.32
C ILE A 252 -32.90 -42.74 71.80
N GLY A 253 -34.12 -43.27 71.76
CA GLY A 253 -35.31 -42.53 72.18
C GLY A 253 -35.24 -42.11 73.65
N ARG A 254 -35.62 -40.86 74.00
CA ARG A 254 -35.51 -40.28 75.35
C ARG A 254 -36.05 -41.16 76.49
N ASN A 255 -37.07 -41.98 76.20
CA ASN A 255 -37.73 -42.86 77.17
C ASN A 255 -37.24 -44.33 77.10
N GLN A 256 -36.36 -44.68 76.18
CA GLN A 256 -35.77 -46.02 76.09
C GLN A 256 -34.75 -46.26 77.20
N LYS A 257 -34.51 -47.54 77.53
CA LYS A 257 -33.52 -47.95 78.52
C LYS A 257 -32.12 -47.50 78.09
N CYS A 258 -31.41 -46.88 79.02
CA CYS A 258 -30.05 -46.39 78.80
C CYS A 258 -29.07 -47.56 78.62
N LEU A 259 -28.24 -47.51 77.57
CA LEU A 259 -27.28 -48.58 77.24
C LEU A 259 -26.05 -48.63 78.16
N CYS A 260 -25.87 -47.66 79.06
CA CYS A 260 -24.79 -47.65 80.05
C CYS A 260 -24.98 -48.66 81.21
N GLY A 261 -26.00 -49.52 81.14
CA GLY A 261 -26.27 -50.57 82.14
C GLY A 261 -27.09 -50.11 83.35
N SER A 262 -27.43 -48.82 83.48
CA SER A 262 -28.14 -48.27 84.65
C SER A 262 -29.62 -48.68 84.77
N ARG A 263 -30.17 -49.37 83.76
CA ARG A 263 -31.58 -49.79 83.62
C ARG A 263 -32.64 -48.67 83.75
N LYS A 264 -32.23 -47.40 83.85
CA LYS A 264 -33.10 -46.22 83.86
C LYS A 264 -33.38 -45.73 82.43
N ALA A 265 -34.44 -44.94 82.24
CA ALA A 265 -34.69 -44.26 80.95
C ALA A 265 -33.54 -43.30 80.62
N TYR A 266 -33.11 -43.24 79.35
CA TYR A 266 -31.94 -42.47 78.89
C TYR A 266 -31.97 -41.01 79.37
N LYS A 267 -33.15 -40.36 79.32
CA LYS A 267 -33.35 -38.98 79.83
C LYS A 267 -33.06 -38.78 81.33
N LYS A 268 -33.20 -39.82 82.14
CA LYS A 268 -32.96 -39.79 83.60
C LYS A 268 -31.58 -40.34 83.98
N CYS A 269 -30.73 -40.67 83.01
CA CYS A 269 -29.39 -41.24 83.25
C CYS A 269 -28.26 -40.44 82.59
N CYS A 270 -27.92 -40.75 81.33
CA CYS A 270 -26.77 -40.16 80.68
C CYS A 270 -27.07 -38.84 79.97
N MET A 271 -28.32 -38.59 79.55
CA MET A 271 -28.68 -37.30 78.92
C MET A 271 -28.35 -36.07 79.78
N PHE A 272 -28.48 -36.16 81.11
CA PHE A 272 -28.14 -35.06 82.02
C PHE A 272 -26.62 -34.83 82.11
N LYS A 273 -25.81 -35.88 81.90
CA LYS A 273 -24.34 -35.78 81.85
C LYS A 273 -23.89 -35.24 80.49
N ASP A 274 -24.51 -35.69 79.40
CA ASP A 274 -24.25 -35.21 78.04
C ASP A 274 -24.59 -33.70 77.90
N SER A 275 -25.65 -33.25 78.57
CA SER A 275 -26.03 -31.82 78.59
C SER A 275 -25.03 -30.92 79.35
N GLN A 276 -24.24 -31.47 80.27
CA GLN A 276 -23.19 -30.73 80.99
C GLN A 276 -21.88 -30.70 80.18
N ASN A 277 -21.55 -31.79 79.46
CA ASN A 277 -20.41 -31.82 78.54
C ASN A 277 -20.58 -30.85 77.37
N ILE A 278 -21.78 -30.76 76.78
CA ILE A 278 -22.06 -29.81 75.70
C ILE A 278 -21.89 -28.35 76.16
N LYS A 279 -22.27 -28.02 77.41
CA LYS A 279 -22.03 -26.68 77.98
C LYS A 279 -20.55 -26.40 78.26
N GLN A 280 -19.76 -27.44 78.59
CA GLN A 280 -18.31 -27.30 78.77
C GLN A 280 -17.57 -27.16 77.44
N GLU A 281 -17.99 -27.87 76.39
CA GLU A 281 -17.42 -27.74 75.03
C GLU A 281 -17.76 -26.40 74.38
N GLN A 282 -19.01 -25.93 74.52
CA GLN A 282 -19.40 -24.60 74.03
C GLN A 282 -18.65 -23.45 74.74
N ASN A 283 -18.29 -23.63 76.02
CA ASN A 283 -17.44 -22.67 76.72
C ASN A 283 -15.97 -22.74 76.28
N LYS A 284 -15.44 -23.94 75.94
CA LYS A 284 -14.08 -24.10 75.36
C LYS A 284 -13.96 -23.46 73.98
N GLU A 285 -14.96 -23.60 73.11
CA GLU A 285 -14.97 -22.93 71.80
C GLU A 285 -15.06 -21.39 71.93
N LYS A 286 -15.79 -20.88 72.94
CA LYS A 286 -15.87 -19.43 73.20
C LYS A 286 -14.53 -18.84 73.67
N LEU A 287 -13.78 -19.59 74.49
CA LEU A 287 -12.44 -19.24 74.96
C LEU A 287 -11.38 -19.33 73.85
N GLN A 288 -11.46 -20.34 72.95
CA GLN A 288 -10.57 -20.44 71.80
C GLN A 288 -10.80 -19.33 70.76
N LYS A 289 -12.04 -18.88 70.56
CA LYS A 289 -12.35 -17.76 69.66
C LYS A 289 -11.90 -16.39 70.19
N GLN A 290 -11.71 -16.24 71.51
CA GLN A 290 -11.15 -15.02 72.11
C GLN A 290 -9.61 -14.97 72.08
N ALA A 291 -8.94 -16.12 71.92
CA ALA A 291 -7.47 -16.20 71.86
C ALA A 291 -6.88 -15.93 70.46
N ILE A 292 -7.71 -15.64 69.45
CA ILE A 292 -7.28 -15.41 68.05
C ILE A 292 -7.21 -13.90 67.71
N PHE A 293 -7.45 -13.01 68.68
CA PHE A 293 -7.45 -11.54 68.46
C PHE A 293 -6.52 -10.75 69.40
N ILE A 294 -5.35 -11.32 69.72
CA ILE A 294 -4.14 -10.60 70.17
C ILE A 294 -2.96 -11.18 69.40
#